data_AF-Q84T15-F1
#
_entry.id   AF-Q84T15-F1
#
_cell.length_a   1.000
_cell.length_b   1.000
_cell.length_c   1.000
_cell.angle_alpha   90.00
_cell.angle_beta   90.00
_cell.angle_gamma   90.00
#
_symmetry.space_group_name_H-M   'P 1'
#
loop_
_entity.id
_entity.type
_entity.pdbx_description
1 polymer ?
#
loop_
_entity_poly.entity_id
_entity_poly.type
_entity_poly.pdbx_seq_one_letter_code
_entity_poly.pdbx_strand_id
1 'polypeptide(L)'
;MLVGAYPFEDQDDPRNFRKTIQRIMAVQYKIPDYVHISQDCRHLLSRIFVANPLRRISLKEIKNHPWFLKNLPRELTESAQALYYQRGNPSFSVQSVEEIMKIVGEARDPPPVSRPVKGFGWDGEEDEGEEDVEEEEDEEDEYDKRVKEVHASGEFQIS
;
A
#
# COMPACT_ATOMS: atom_id res chain seq x y z
N MET A 1 -10.99 -11.20 5.67
CA MET A 1 -11.64 -11.01 6.99
C MET A 1 -12.98 -11.75 7.10
N LEU A 2 -14.02 -11.45 6.31
CA LEU A 2 -15.34 -12.10 6.45
C LEU A 2 -15.44 -13.52 5.85
N VAL A 3 -14.84 -13.75 4.68
CA VAL A 3 -14.93 -15.02 3.94
C VAL A 3 -13.64 -15.85 4.06
N GLY A 4 -12.51 -15.20 4.35
CA GLY A 4 -11.19 -15.85 4.41
C GLY A 4 -10.46 -15.99 3.07
N ALA A 5 -11.06 -15.53 1.97
CA ALA A 5 -10.46 -15.53 0.62
C ALA A 5 -10.71 -14.20 -0.10
N TYR A 6 -10.00 -13.95 -1.19
CA TYR A 6 -10.20 -12.78 -2.03
C TYR A 6 -11.47 -12.92 -2.90
N PRO A 7 -12.24 -11.83 -3.11
CA PRO A 7 -13.57 -11.89 -3.72
C PRO A 7 -13.57 -12.22 -5.23
N PHE A 8 -12.47 -11.98 -5.93
CA PHE A 8 -12.38 -12.14 -7.40
C PHE A 8 -11.39 -13.20 -7.85
N GLU A 9 -10.64 -13.79 -6.92
CA GLU A 9 -9.65 -14.81 -7.22
C GLU A 9 -10.33 -16.14 -7.55
N ASP A 10 -9.67 -16.96 -8.37
CA ASP A 10 -10.13 -18.31 -8.63
C ASP A 10 -9.69 -19.26 -7.52
N GLN A 11 -10.64 -19.96 -6.90
CA GLN A 11 -10.32 -20.85 -5.78
C GLN A 11 -9.59 -22.12 -6.26
N ASP A 12 -9.83 -22.53 -7.50
CA ASP A 12 -9.21 -23.72 -8.10
C ASP A 12 -7.82 -23.41 -8.70
N ASP A 13 -7.59 -22.17 -9.14
CA ASP A 13 -6.33 -21.72 -9.76
C ASP A 13 -5.96 -20.28 -9.33
N PRO A 14 -5.41 -20.11 -8.10
CA PRO A 14 -5.04 -18.81 -7.53
C PRO A 14 -4.07 -17.98 -8.40
N ARG A 15 -3.23 -18.65 -9.20
CA ARG A 15 -2.20 -18.00 -10.03
C ARG A 15 -2.76 -17.48 -11.36
N ASN A 16 -4.05 -17.68 -11.63
CA ASN A 16 -4.69 -17.23 -12.86
C ASN A 16 -5.10 -15.75 -12.80
N PHE A 17 -4.11 -14.86 -12.91
CA PHE A 17 -4.36 -13.42 -12.88
C PHE A 17 -5.31 -12.96 -13.99
N ARG A 18 -5.25 -13.58 -15.17
CA ARG A 18 -6.16 -13.27 -16.29
C ARG A 18 -7.62 -13.44 -15.87
N LYS A 19 -7.97 -14.55 -15.22
CA LYS A 19 -9.34 -14.83 -14.74
C LYS A 19 -9.73 -13.89 -13.61
N THR A 20 -8.81 -13.59 -12.69
CA THR A 20 -9.04 -12.62 -11.60
C THR A 20 -9.39 -11.22 -12.14
N ILE A 21 -8.62 -10.72 -13.11
CA ILE A 21 -8.87 -9.41 -13.74
C ILE A 21 -10.23 -9.40 -14.45
N GLN A 22 -10.58 -10.47 -15.19
CA GLN A 22 -11.89 -10.59 -15.83
C GLN A 22 -13.04 -10.52 -14.80
N ARG A 23 -12.90 -11.20 -13.66
CA ARG A 23 -13.89 -11.17 -12.57
C ARG A 23 -13.99 -9.79 -11.92
N ILE A 24 -12.87 -9.08 -11.75
CA ILE A 24 -12.87 -7.69 -11.24
C ILE A 24 -13.66 -6.78 -12.18
N MET A 25 -13.35 -6.80 -13.48
CA MET A 25 -14.01 -5.96 -14.48
C MET A 25 -15.52 -6.24 -14.57
N ALA A 26 -15.91 -7.51 -14.43
CA ALA A 26 -17.31 -7.93 -14.43
C ALA A 26 -17.99 -7.83 -13.06
N VAL A 27 -17.27 -7.43 -12.00
CA VAL A 27 -17.74 -7.39 -10.60
C VAL A 27 -18.36 -8.73 -10.16
N GLN A 28 -17.70 -9.82 -10.54
CA GLN A 28 -18.15 -11.17 -10.24
C GLN A 28 -17.51 -11.66 -8.93
N TYR A 29 -18.27 -11.56 -7.84
CA TYR A 29 -17.94 -12.16 -6.56
C TYR A 29 -19.16 -12.89 -5.99
N LYS A 30 -18.92 -13.93 -5.18
CA LYS A 30 -19.97 -14.63 -4.43
C LYS A 30 -19.56 -14.75 -2.98
N ILE A 31 -20.52 -14.54 -2.08
CA ILE A 31 -20.37 -14.85 -0.66
C ILE A 31 -20.85 -16.29 -0.48
N PRO A 32 -19.99 -17.22 -0.04
CA PRO A 32 -20.38 -18.62 0.10
C PRO A 32 -21.53 -18.82 1.09
N ASP A 33 -22.34 -19.86 0.88
CA ASP A 33 -23.58 -20.07 1.64
C ASP A 33 -23.32 -20.42 3.12
N TYR A 34 -22.14 -20.97 3.43
CA TYR A 34 -21.69 -21.23 4.79
C TYR A 34 -21.29 -19.95 5.56
N VAL A 35 -21.13 -18.81 4.88
CA VAL A 35 -20.75 -17.53 5.50
C VAL A 35 -22.00 -16.71 5.77
N HIS A 36 -22.41 -16.66 7.04
CA HIS A 36 -23.53 -15.85 7.47
C HIS A 36 -23.09 -14.41 7.76
N ILE A 37 -23.58 -13.47 6.96
CA ILE A 37 -23.40 -12.03 7.20
C ILE A 37 -24.76 -11.34 7.31
N SER A 38 -24.79 -10.25 8.08
CA SER A 38 -26.00 -9.41 8.19
C SER A 38 -26.37 -8.76 6.85
N GLN A 39 -27.65 -8.40 6.71
CA GLN A 39 -28.13 -7.71 5.52
C GLN A 39 -27.41 -6.37 5.29
N ASP A 40 -27.15 -5.61 6.35
CA ASP A 40 -26.41 -4.35 6.27
C ASP A 40 -24.98 -4.56 5.77
N CYS A 41 -24.32 -5.66 6.18
CA CYS A 41 -22.99 -6.00 5.67
C CYS A 41 -23.02 -6.28 4.17
N ARG A 42 -23.98 -7.10 3.73
CA ARG A 42 -24.17 -7.44 2.31
C ARG A 42 -24.48 -6.20 1.49
N HIS A 43 -25.32 -5.32 2.02
CA HIS A 43 -25.63 -4.02 1.40
C HIS A 43 -24.37 -3.16 1.25
N LEU A 44 -23.57 -3.01 2.31
CA LEU A 44 -22.32 -2.26 2.24
C LEU A 44 -21.34 -2.82 1.18
N LEU A 45 -21.15 -4.14 1.14
CA LEU A 45 -20.29 -4.79 0.14
C LEU A 45 -20.78 -4.52 -1.30
N SER A 46 -22.09 -4.60 -1.54
CA SER A 46 -22.68 -4.32 -2.85
C SER A 46 -22.48 -2.86 -3.30
N ARG A 47 -22.35 -1.93 -2.36
CA ARG A 47 -22.10 -0.51 -2.60
C ARG A 47 -20.61 -0.19 -2.83
N ILE A 48 -19.71 -1.01 -2.30
CA ILE A 48 -18.25 -0.92 -2.48
C ILE A 48 -17.83 -1.57 -3.80
N PHE A 49 -18.29 -2.79 -4.07
CA PHE A 49 -17.99 -3.52 -5.30
C PHE A 49 -18.90 -3.05 -6.43
N VAL A 50 -18.58 -1.87 -6.97
CA VAL A 50 -19.24 -1.23 -8.10
C VAL A 50 -18.19 -0.87 -9.15
N ALA A 51 -18.40 -1.30 -10.40
CA ALA A 51 -17.48 -1.08 -11.51
C ALA A 51 -17.26 0.42 -11.78
N ASN A 52 -18.34 1.19 -11.86
CA ASN A 52 -18.27 2.63 -12.08
C ASN A 52 -17.84 3.36 -10.79
N PRO A 53 -16.67 4.01 -10.76
CA PRO A 53 -16.18 4.72 -9.57
C PRO A 53 -17.11 5.85 -9.11
N LEU A 54 -17.78 6.55 -10.03
CA LEU A 54 -18.70 7.65 -9.72
C LEU A 54 -19.96 7.19 -9.00
N ARG A 55 -20.31 5.91 -9.12
CA ARG A 55 -21.46 5.29 -8.42
C ARG A 55 -21.05 4.52 -7.17
N ARG A 56 -19.75 4.36 -6.94
CA ARG A 56 -19.21 3.65 -5.78
C ARG A 56 -19.42 4.49 -4.53
N ILE A 57 -19.79 3.84 -3.43
CA ILE A 57 -19.98 4.52 -2.16
C ILE A 57 -18.70 5.26 -1.73
N SER A 58 -18.87 6.50 -1.30
CA SER A 58 -17.81 7.35 -0.76
C SER A 58 -17.46 6.97 0.68
N LEU A 59 -16.27 7.36 1.13
CA LEU A 59 -15.85 7.13 2.52
C LEU A 59 -16.80 7.80 3.53
N LYS A 60 -17.32 8.99 3.21
CA LYS A 60 -18.30 9.70 4.04
C LYS A 60 -19.59 8.89 4.19
N GLU A 61 -20.09 8.29 3.10
CA GLU A 61 -21.28 7.44 3.16
C GLU A 61 -21.00 6.13 3.93
N ILE A 62 -19.80 5.54 3.78
CA ILE A 62 -19.40 4.34 4.56
C ILE A 62 -19.42 4.65 6.06
N LYS A 63 -18.83 5.77 6.49
CA LYS A 63 -18.81 6.18 7.90
C LYS A 63 -20.20 6.40 8.50
N ASN A 64 -21.18 6.72 7.66
CA ASN A 64 -22.58 6.88 8.05
C ASN A 64 -23.43 5.61 7.83
N HIS A 65 -22.83 4.52 7.34
CA HIS A 65 -23.55 3.30 7.03
C HIS A 65 -23.93 2.55 8.32
N PRO A 66 -25.16 2.01 8.46
CA PRO A 66 -25.60 1.31 9.68
C PRO A 66 -24.66 0.20 10.14
N TRP A 67 -24.12 -0.58 9.20
CA TRP A 67 -23.15 -1.64 9.50
C TRP A 67 -21.86 -1.11 10.14
N PHE A 68 -21.37 0.06 9.72
CA PHE A 68 -20.14 0.67 10.24
C PHE A 68 -20.36 1.30 11.62
N LEU A 69 -21.51 1.95 11.81
CA LEU A 69 -21.86 2.61 13.07
C LEU A 69 -22.21 1.62 14.19
N LYS A 70 -22.60 0.39 13.84
CA LYS A 70 -22.97 -0.63 14.82
C LYS A 70 -21.77 -0.98 15.70
N ASN A 71 -21.89 -0.73 17.00
CA ASN A 71 -20.85 -0.95 18.02
C ASN A 71 -19.56 -0.18 17.74
N LEU A 72 -19.62 0.97 17.05
CA LEU A 72 -18.45 1.82 16.84
C LEU A 72 -18.02 2.44 18.19
N PRO A 73 -16.78 2.20 18.66
CA PRO A 73 -16.27 2.83 19.88
C PRO A 73 -16.31 4.35 19.77
N ARG A 74 -16.65 5.02 20.88
CA ARG A 74 -16.83 6.48 20.91
C ARG A 74 -15.55 7.22 20.51
N GLU A 75 -14.40 6.66 20.85
CA GLU A 75 -13.06 7.17 20.58
C GLU A 75 -12.76 7.20 19.07
N LEU A 76 -13.42 6.33 18.29
CA LEU A 76 -13.27 6.24 16.84
C LEU A 76 -14.30 7.06 16.06
N THR A 77 -15.18 7.78 16.76
CA THR A 77 -16.11 8.70 16.10
C THR A 77 -15.37 9.88 15.49
N GLU A 78 -15.94 10.48 14.44
CA GLU A 78 -15.32 11.62 13.76
C GLU A 78 -15.08 12.80 14.72
N SER A 79 -15.97 13.03 15.68
CA SER A 79 -15.82 14.09 16.67
C SER A 79 -14.66 13.82 17.64
N ALA A 80 -14.50 12.58 18.12
CA ALA A 80 -13.40 12.20 18.98
C ALA A 80 -12.05 12.26 18.25
N GLN A 81 -12.00 11.77 17.00
CA GLN A 81 -10.81 11.85 16.16
C GLN A 81 -10.44 13.30 15.85
N ALA A 82 -11.41 14.16 15.53
CA ALA A 82 -11.15 15.58 15.25
C ALA A 82 -10.51 16.31 16.45
N LEU A 83 -10.90 15.95 17.67
CA LEU A 83 -10.27 16.47 18.89
C LEU A 83 -8.85 15.92 19.09
N TYR A 84 -8.61 14.64 18.76
CA TYR A 84 -7.30 14.02 18.85
C TYR A 84 -6.28 14.67 17.90
N TYR A 85 -6.66 14.86 16.63
CA TYR A 85 -5.79 15.44 15.59
C TYR A 85 -5.77 16.98 15.59
N GLN A 86 -6.37 17.64 16.58
CA GLN A 86 -6.37 19.09 16.66
C GLN A 86 -4.93 19.59 16.90
N ARG A 87 -4.47 20.58 16.12
CA ARG A 87 -3.09 21.12 16.04
C ARG A 87 -2.54 21.76 17.33
N GLY A 88 -3.14 21.47 18.49
CA GLY A 88 -2.70 21.90 19.81
C GLY A 88 -2.73 20.78 20.86
N ASN A 89 -2.96 19.53 20.46
CA ASN A 89 -2.89 18.38 21.37
C ASN A 89 -1.45 17.83 21.40
N PRO A 90 -0.69 18.02 22.50
CA PRO A 90 0.69 17.55 22.61
C PRO A 90 0.82 16.02 22.53
N SER A 91 -0.29 15.29 22.59
CA SER A 91 -0.32 13.83 22.48
C SER A 91 -0.15 13.31 21.05
N PHE A 92 -0.35 14.13 20.00
CA PHE A 92 -0.37 13.65 18.62
C PHE A 92 1.03 13.57 17.99
N SER A 93 1.85 14.59 18.18
CA SER A 93 3.26 14.59 17.83
C SER A 93 3.96 15.67 18.64
N VAL A 94 5.05 15.30 19.30
CA VAL A 94 5.92 16.25 20.00
C VAL A 94 6.88 16.98 19.05
N GLN A 95 7.09 16.42 17.85
CA GLN A 95 8.01 16.98 16.86
C GLN A 95 7.29 17.99 15.96
N SER A 96 7.95 19.13 15.74
CA SER A 96 7.48 20.13 14.78
C SER A 96 7.78 19.67 13.35
N VAL A 97 7.09 20.26 12.36
CA VAL A 97 7.34 19.95 10.94
C VAL A 97 8.78 20.29 10.56
N GLU A 98 9.33 21.36 11.13
CA GLU A 98 10.70 21.81 10.91
C GLU A 98 11.72 20.81 11.48
N GLU A 99 11.46 20.25 12.66
CA GLU A 99 12.30 19.22 13.27
C GLU A 99 12.28 17.92 12.45
N ILE A 100 11.09 17.49 11.99
CA ILE A 100 10.95 16.32 11.12
C ILE A 100 11.76 16.53 9.83
N MET A 101 11.61 17.69 9.17
CA MET A 101 12.34 17.98 7.93
C MET A 101 13.86 18.07 8.15
N LYS A 102 14.29 18.54 9.33
CA LYS A 102 15.70 18.55 9.71
C LYS A 102 16.24 17.12 9.84
N ILE A 103 15.56 16.24 10.56
CA ILE A 103 15.95 14.82 10.72
C ILE A 103 16.00 14.12 9.35
N VAL A 104 14.99 14.35 8.50
CA VAL A 104 14.96 13.79 7.14
C VAL A 104 16.14 14.30 6.31
N GLY A 105 16.51 15.58 6.45
CA GLY A 105 17.68 16.16 5.80
C GLY A 105 18.99 15.51 6.27
N GLU A 106 19.18 15.37 7.58
CA GLU A 106 20.35 14.72 8.17
C GLU A 106 20.46 13.24 7.78
N ALA A 107 19.33 12.53 7.66
CA ALA A 107 19.31 11.12 7.29
C ALA A 107 19.65 10.83 5.81
N ARG A 108 19.73 11.86 4.95
CA ARG A 108 20.18 11.70 3.56
C ARG A 108 21.68 11.48 3.46
N ASP A 109 22.44 11.97 4.43
CA ASP A 109 23.89 11.85 4.44
C ASP A 109 24.28 10.61 5.26
N PRO A 110 24.92 9.59 4.66
CA PRO A 110 25.37 8.44 5.43
C PRO A 110 26.44 8.88 6.45
N PRO A 111 26.45 8.30 7.66
CA PRO A 111 27.48 8.63 8.63
C PRO A 111 28.87 8.33 8.05
N PRO A 112 29.87 9.17 8.31
CA PRO A 112 31.23 8.84 7.92
C PRO A 112 31.63 7.52 8.58
N VAL A 113 32.06 6.54 7.77
CA VAL A 113 32.53 5.22 8.21
C VAL A 113 33.51 5.37 9.37
N SER A 114 33.01 5.16 10.58
CA SER A 114 33.75 5.40 11.80
C SER A 114 34.59 4.17 12.11
N ARG A 115 35.73 4.08 11.42
CA ARG A 115 36.75 3.02 11.53
C ARG A 115 36.25 1.62 11.11
N PRO A 116 37.08 0.83 10.41
CA PRO A 116 36.79 -0.59 10.25
C PRO A 116 36.76 -1.21 11.65
N VAL A 117 35.64 -1.81 12.03
CA VAL A 117 35.64 -2.78 13.13
C VAL A 117 36.48 -3.95 12.63
N LYS A 118 37.73 -4.01 13.10
CA LYS A 118 38.64 -5.12 12.83
C LYS A 118 37.98 -6.40 13.37
N GLY A 119 37.31 -7.15 12.50
CA GLY A 119 36.59 -8.38 12.86
C GLY A 119 35.26 -8.63 12.15
N PHE A 120 34.70 -7.70 11.38
CA PHE A 120 33.61 -8.01 10.45
C PHE A 120 34.17 -8.09 9.04
N GLY A 121 34.19 -9.31 8.48
CA GLY A 121 34.83 -9.70 7.22
C GLY A 121 34.19 -9.07 5.98
N TRP A 122 34.46 -7.78 5.81
CA TRP A 122 34.35 -7.06 4.55
C TRP A 122 35.71 -6.44 4.24
N ASP A 123 36.77 -7.20 4.49
CA ASP A 123 38.07 -6.91 3.90
C ASP A 123 38.07 -7.66 2.58
N GLY A 124 38.07 -6.91 1.49
CA GLY A 124 38.30 -7.43 0.16
C GLY A 124 39.73 -7.93 0.12
N GLU A 125 39.92 -9.22 0.35
CA GLU A 125 41.06 -9.92 -0.22
C GLU A 125 40.66 -10.25 -1.66
N GLU A 126 41.32 -9.54 -2.56
CA GLU A 126 41.51 -9.91 -3.96
C GLU A 126 42.10 -11.34 -3.96
N ASP A 127 41.24 -12.36 -4.09
CA ASP A 127 41.67 -13.70 -4.47
C ASP A 127 41.39 -13.86 -5.96
N GLU A 128 42.48 -14.00 -6.71
CA GLU A 128 42.51 -14.31 -8.14
C GLU A 128 41.92 -15.71 -8.36
N GLY A 129 40.59 -15.78 -8.47
CA GLY A 129 39.87 -16.93 -8.99
C GLY A 129 39.11 -16.53 -10.25
N GLU A 130 39.63 -16.92 -11.42
CA GLU A 130 38.85 -16.93 -12.66
C GLU A 130 37.65 -17.88 -12.46
N GLU A 131 36.49 -17.33 -12.12
CA GLU A 131 35.20 -17.95 -12.41
C GLU A 131 34.50 -17.07 -13.44
N ASP A 132 34.41 -17.57 -14.68
CA ASP A 132 33.57 -17.03 -15.75
C ASP A 132 32.12 -16.94 -15.23
N VAL A 133 31.75 -15.76 -14.74
CA VAL A 133 30.35 -15.40 -14.55
C VAL A 133 29.87 -14.89 -15.90
N GLU A 134 29.11 -15.72 -16.61
CA GLU A 134 28.33 -15.28 -17.77
C GLU A 134 27.56 -14.02 -17.35
N GLU A 135 27.86 -12.88 -18.00
CA GLU A 135 27.08 -11.66 -17.89
C GLU A 135 25.64 -12.01 -18.34
N GLU A 136 24.74 -12.28 -17.40
CA GLU A 136 23.32 -12.14 -17.69
C GLU A 136 23.10 -10.66 -17.96
N GLU A 137 22.98 -10.31 -19.24
CA GLU A 137 22.45 -9.03 -19.68
C GLU A 137 21.11 -8.83 -18.97
N ASP A 138 21.10 -8.01 -17.91
CA ASP A 138 19.88 -7.53 -17.27
C ASP A 138 19.04 -6.86 -18.37
N GLU A 139 18.07 -7.59 -18.92
CA GLU A 139 17.09 -7.06 -19.86
C GLU A 139 16.37 -5.92 -19.15
N GLU A 140 16.76 -4.69 -19.48
CA GLU A 140 16.13 -3.46 -19.03
C GLU A 140 14.63 -3.56 -19.32
N ASP A 141 13.84 -3.82 -18.28
CA ASP A 141 12.42 -4.09 -18.43
C ASP A 141 11.70 -2.82 -18.91
N GLU A 142 10.62 -2.99 -19.68
CA GLU A 142 9.90 -1.90 -20.36
C GLU A 142 9.51 -0.74 -19.41
N TYR A 143 9.42 -1.05 -18.12
CA TYR A 143 9.21 -0.10 -17.03
C TYR A 143 10.38 0.88 -16.87
N ASP A 144 11.62 0.40 -16.73
CA ASP A 144 12.80 1.23 -16.55
C ASP A 144 13.06 2.12 -17.76
N LYS A 145 12.78 1.60 -18.96
CA LYS A 145 12.83 2.37 -20.21
C LYS A 145 11.83 3.53 -20.20
N ARG A 146 10.58 3.28 -19.78
CA ARG A 146 9.55 4.32 -19.70
C ARG A 146 9.85 5.35 -18.62
N VAL A 147 10.39 4.94 -17.48
CA VAL A 147 10.78 5.85 -16.41
C VAL A 147 11.86 6.81 -16.92
N LYS A 148 12.92 6.30 -17.56
CA LYS A 148 13.97 7.13 -18.15
C LYS A 148 13.44 8.09 -19.22
N GLU A 149 12.52 7.66 -20.08
CA GLU A 149 11.90 8.53 -21.08
C GLU A 149 11.09 9.67 -20.46
N VAL A 150 10.31 9.41 -19.41
CA VAL A 150 9.53 10.45 -18.70
C VAL A 150 10.45 11.43 -17.98
N HIS A 151 11.54 10.95 -17.38
CA HIS A 151 12.55 11.81 -16.77
C HIS A 151 13.30 12.67 -17.81
N ALA A 152 13.54 12.13 -19.01
CA ALA A 152 14.22 12.83 -20.09
C ALA A 152 13.32 13.83 -20.85
N SER A 153 12.01 13.56 -20.96
CA SER A 153 11.06 14.42 -21.67
C SER A 153 10.65 15.67 -20.88
N GLY A 154 10.86 15.69 -19.56
CA GLY A 154 10.55 16.83 -18.71
C GLY A 154 9.06 17.16 -18.60
N GLU A 155 8.16 16.31 -19.11
CA GLU A 155 6.71 16.52 -19.05
C GLU A 155 6.13 15.98 -17.73
N PHE A 156 6.31 16.76 -16.66
CA PHE A 156 5.52 16.62 -15.43
C PHE A 156 4.25 17.48 -15.58
N GLN A 157 3.19 16.95 -16.18
CA GLN A 157 1.86 17.58 -16.12
C GLN A 157 1.06 16.98 -14.97
N ILE A 158 1.09 17.66 -13.82
CA ILE A 158 0.10 17.48 -12.76
C ILE A 158 -1.09 18.36 -13.13
N SER A 159 -2.22 17.73 -13.45
CA SER A 159 -3.56 18.36 -13.42
C SER A 159 -4.33 17.87 -12.21
#